data_AF-A0ABD7HEL9-F1
#
_entry.id   AF-A0ABD7HEL9-F1
#
_cell.length_a   1.000
_cell.length_b   1.000
_cell.length_c   1.000
_cell.angle_alpha   90.00
_cell.angle_beta   90.00
_cell.angle_gamma   90.00
#
_symmetry.space_group_name_H-M   'P 1'
#
loop_
_entity.id
_entity.type
_entity.pdbx_description
1 polymer ?
#
loop_
_entity_poly.entity_id
_entity_poly.type
_entity_poly.pdbx_seq_one_letter_code
_entity_poly.pdbx_strand_id
1 'polypeptide(L)'
;GGNGGNGGNGGNGSAGAGGQGGAGGSAGNGGHGGGATGGDGGNGGNGGNSGNSTGVAGLAGGAAGAGGNGGGTSSAAGHGGSGGNGGSGGSGGSGTTGGAGAAGGNGGAGAGGGSLST
;
A
#
# COMPACT_ATOMS: atom_id res chain seq x y z
N GLY A 1 3.50 17.02 -18.07
CA GLY A 1 3.07 15.73 -17.51
C GLY A 1 3.02 15.86 -16.01
N GLY A 2 2.06 15.22 -15.34
CA GLY A 2 1.87 15.33 -13.88
C GLY A 2 2.27 14.05 -13.16
N ASN A 3 2.60 14.16 -11.89
CA ASN A 3 2.91 13.00 -11.05
C ASN A 3 1.66 12.14 -10.84
N GLY A 4 1.88 10.84 -10.63
CA GLY A 4 0.84 9.89 -10.27
C GLY A 4 0.31 10.17 -8.87
N GLY A 5 -1.00 10.00 -8.68
CA GLY A 5 -1.62 10.15 -7.36
C GLY A 5 -1.23 9.02 -6.42
N ASN A 6 -1.16 9.28 -5.11
CA ASN A 6 -0.92 8.23 -4.12
C ASN A 6 -2.14 7.31 -3.99
N GLY A 7 -1.88 6.03 -3.72
CA GLY A 7 -2.89 5.06 -3.38
C GLY A 7 -3.55 5.34 -2.04
N GLY A 8 -4.84 5.08 -1.92
CA GLY A 8 -5.58 5.23 -0.67
C GLY A 8 -5.18 4.18 0.37
N ASN A 9 -5.15 4.56 1.65
CA ASN A 9 -4.91 3.62 2.73
C ASN A 9 -6.10 2.67 2.92
N GLY A 10 -5.81 1.44 3.32
CA GLY A 10 -6.81 0.46 3.70
C GLY A 10 -7.51 0.84 5.00
N GLY A 11 -8.81 0.54 5.10
CA GLY A 11 -9.60 0.79 6.31
C GLY A 11 -9.22 -0.15 7.46
N ASN A 12 -9.25 0.35 8.69
CA ASN A 12 -9.03 -0.52 9.86
C ASN A 12 -10.27 -1.37 10.14
N GLY A 13 -10.05 -2.62 10.54
CA GLY A 13 -11.09 -3.49 11.06
C GLY A 13 -11.56 -3.03 12.44
N SER A 14 -12.86 -3.19 12.71
CA SER A 14 -13.45 -2.87 14.01
C SER A 14 -13.14 -3.94 15.07
N ALA A 15 -13.08 -3.57 16.34
CA ALA A 15 -12.94 -4.55 17.42
C ALA A 15 -14.21 -5.42 17.54
N GLY A 16 -14.02 -6.72 17.81
CA GLY A 16 -15.12 -7.67 18.01
C GLY A 16 -15.47 -7.79 19.49
N ALA A 17 -16.51 -7.11 19.96
CA ALA A 17 -16.96 -7.26 21.34
C ALA A 17 -17.54 -8.68 21.55
N GLY A 18 -16.82 -9.52 22.30
CA GLY A 18 -17.22 -10.90 22.58
C GLY A 18 -17.03 -11.87 21.41
N GLY A 19 -16.26 -11.50 20.38
CA GLY A 19 -16.04 -12.33 19.20
C GLY A 19 -14.84 -11.89 18.36
N GLN A 20 -14.85 -12.28 17.08
CA GLN A 20 -13.80 -11.93 16.13
C GLN A 20 -13.86 -10.44 15.76
N GLY A 21 -12.71 -9.76 15.76
CA GLY A 21 -12.57 -8.44 15.17
C GLY A 21 -12.74 -8.45 13.65
N GLY A 22 -12.88 -7.28 13.04
CA GLY A 22 -12.89 -7.12 11.58
C GLY A 22 -11.47 -7.21 11.01
N ALA A 23 -11.35 -7.73 9.78
CA ALA A 23 -10.08 -7.71 9.05
C ALA A 23 -9.69 -6.29 8.63
N GLY A 24 -8.38 -6.06 8.48
CA GLY A 24 -7.87 -4.83 7.87
C GLY A 24 -8.10 -4.81 6.36
N GLY A 25 -8.54 -3.67 5.82
CA GLY A 25 -8.74 -3.47 4.39
C GLY A 25 -7.41 -3.35 3.63
N SER A 26 -7.37 -3.79 2.38
CA SER A 26 -6.20 -3.59 1.52
C SER A 26 -6.13 -2.13 1.05
N ALA A 27 -4.92 -1.64 0.82
CA ALA A 27 -4.71 -0.33 0.25
C ALA A 27 -4.76 -0.30 -1.28
N GLY A 28 -4.95 0.90 -1.83
CA GLY A 28 -4.85 1.18 -3.25
C GLY A 28 -3.40 1.37 -3.71
N ASN A 29 -3.14 1.11 -4.99
CA ASN A 29 -1.84 1.35 -5.61
C ASN A 29 -1.64 2.83 -5.94
N GLY A 30 -0.37 3.25 -6.00
CA GLY A 30 0.00 4.53 -6.55
C GLY A 30 -0.21 4.60 -8.06
N GLY A 31 -0.61 5.76 -8.55
CA GLY A 31 -0.84 6.02 -9.97
C GLY A 31 0.45 6.20 -10.76
N HIS A 32 0.37 6.07 -12.08
CA HIS A 32 1.51 6.32 -12.95
C HIS A 32 1.79 7.80 -13.13
N GLY A 33 3.07 8.16 -13.11
CA GLY A 33 3.53 9.47 -13.53
C GLY A 33 3.35 9.65 -15.04
N GLY A 34 2.87 10.81 -15.46
CA GLY A 34 2.49 11.09 -16.84
C GLY A 34 3.41 12.07 -17.56
N GLY A 35 3.44 11.97 -18.89
CA GLY A 35 4.02 12.96 -19.81
C GLY A 35 5.47 12.69 -20.24
N ALA A 36 5.84 13.27 -21.39
CA ALA A 36 7.13 13.04 -22.05
C ALA A 36 8.35 13.54 -21.28
N THR A 37 8.18 14.57 -20.45
CA THR A 37 9.24 15.17 -19.62
C THR A 37 9.43 14.48 -18.27
N GLY A 38 8.72 13.37 -18.02
CA GLY A 38 8.82 12.57 -16.80
C GLY A 38 8.03 13.14 -15.62
N GLY A 39 6.94 12.47 -15.26
CA GLY A 39 6.28 12.66 -13.96
C GLY A 39 6.63 11.51 -13.03
N ASP A 40 6.78 11.77 -11.74
CA ASP A 40 7.00 10.70 -10.76
C ASP A 40 5.74 9.84 -10.61
N GLY A 41 5.92 8.55 -10.34
CA GLY A 41 4.83 7.68 -9.94
C GLY A 41 4.37 7.95 -8.52
N GLY A 42 3.09 7.70 -8.24
CA GLY A 42 2.53 7.85 -6.91
C GLY A 42 2.94 6.71 -5.98
N ASN A 43 2.96 6.96 -4.67
CA ASN A 43 3.22 5.89 -3.69
C ASN A 43 1.98 5.01 -3.50
N GLY A 44 2.18 3.74 -3.21
CA GLY A 44 1.12 2.84 -2.75
C GLY A 44 0.61 3.22 -1.35
N GLY A 45 -0.67 2.95 -1.09
CA GLY A 45 -1.26 3.18 0.23
C GLY A 45 -0.85 2.11 1.24
N ASN A 46 -1.00 2.43 2.52
CA ASN A 46 -0.73 1.48 3.61
C ASN A 46 -1.95 0.61 3.89
N GLY A 47 -1.74 -0.70 4.06
CA GLY A 47 -2.79 -1.63 4.44
C GLY A 47 -3.39 -1.32 5.81
N GLY A 48 -4.69 -1.59 5.97
CA GLY A 48 -5.43 -1.32 7.19
C GLY A 48 -5.10 -2.33 8.30
N ASN A 49 -5.13 -1.90 9.55
CA ASN A 49 -4.94 -2.80 10.68
C ASN A 49 -6.21 -3.62 10.93
N SER A 50 -6.07 -4.89 11.31
CA SER A 50 -7.21 -5.67 11.79
C SER A 50 -7.64 -5.21 13.18
N GLY A 51 -8.93 -5.37 13.48
CA GLY A 51 -9.48 -5.20 14.81
C GLY A 51 -9.08 -6.35 15.74
N ASN A 52 -9.06 -6.05 17.04
CA ASN A 52 -8.79 -7.05 18.08
C ASN A 52 -9.99 -7.98 18.29
N SER A 53 -9.66 -9.21 18.68
CA SER A 53 -10.63 -10.28 19.00
C SER A 53 -10.56 -10.64 20.50
N THR A 54 -11.68 -11.12 21.05
CA THR A 54 -11.75 -11.67 22.41
C THR A 54 -12.18 -13.13 22.39
N GLY A 55 -11.38 -14.02 22.98
CA GLY A 55 -11.66 -15.46 23.11
C GLY A 55 -11.40 -16.28 21.84
N VAL A 56 -10.94 -15.65 20.76
CA VAL A 56 -10.68 -16.26 19.45
C VAL A 56 -9.48 -15.58 18.78
N ALA A 57 -8.95 -16.20 17.72
CA ALA A 57 -7.81 -15.67 17.00
C ALA A 57 -8.08 -14.27 16.41
N GLY A 58 -7.04 -13.46 16.32
CA GLY A 58 -7.07 -12.22 15.54
C GLY A 58 -7.23 -12.48 14.04
N LEU A 59 -7.60 -11.46 13.26
CA LEU A 59 -7.57 -11.51 11.80
C LEU A 59 -6.34 -10.81 11.23
N ALA A 60 -5.96 -11.18 10.01
CA ALA A 60 -4.80 -10.58 9.37
C ALA A 60 -5.02 -9.10 9.05
N GLY A 61 -3.92 -8.33 9.11
CA GLY A 61 -3.89 -6.96 8.59
C GLY A 61 -4.01 -6.94 7.07
N GLY A 62 -4.47 -5.81 6.54
CA GLY A 62 -4.62 -5.61 5.10
C GLY A 62 -3.28 -5.48 4.39
N ALA A 63 -3.21 -5.92 3.13
CA ALA A 63 -2.03 -5.72 2.30
C ALA A 63 -1.87 -4.25 1.90
N ALA A 64 -0.62 -3.82 1.72
CA ALA A 64 -0.33 -2.50 1.17
C ALA A 64 -0.51 -2.45 -0.35
N GLY A 65 -0.67 -1.25 -0.88
CA GLY A 65 -0.63 -0.99 -2.30
C GLY A 65 0.80 -0.91 -2.83
N ALA A 66 0.99 -1.28 -4.09
CA ALA A 66 2.25 -1.07 -4.80
C ALA A 66 2.42 0.41 -5.19
N GLY A 67 3.66 0.84 -5.37
CA GLY A 67 3.96 2.13 -5.99
C GLY A 67 3.57 2.15 -7.47
N GLY A 68 3.39 3.36 -8.02
CA GLY A 68 3.16 3.57 -9.44
C GLY A 68 4.45 3.84 -10.19
N ASN A 69 4.54 3.43 -11.46
CA ASN A 69 5.72 3.72 -12.28
C ASN A 69 5.87 5.22 -12.59
N GLY A 70 7.10 5.69 -12.69
CA GLY A 70 7.42 7.00 -13.23
C GLY A 70 7.18 7.08 -14.74
N GLY A 71 6.78 8.25 -15.23
CA GLY A 71 6.60 8.56 -16.64
C GLY A 71 7.88 9.08 -17.30
N GLY A 72 7.78 9.47 -18.57
CA GLY A 72 8.90 10.01 -19.35
C GLY A 72 9.21 9.16 -20.58
N THR A 73 9.84 9.78 -21.58
CA THR A 73 10.30 9.10 -22.79
C THR A 73 11.79 9.30 -22.98
N SER A 74 12.45 8.38 -23.69
CA SER A 74 13.87 8.42 -24.07
C SER A 74 14.17 9.51 -25.11
N SER A 75 13.81 10.76 -24.84
CA SER A 75 14.11 11.91 -25.70
C SER A 75 15.23 12.76 -25.09
N ALA A 76 16.05 13.41 -25.93
CA ALA A 76 17.27 14.13 -25.52
C ALA A 76 17.06 15.29 -24.53
N ALA A 77 15.81 15.72 -24.31
CA ALA A 77 15.45 16.76 -23.34
C ALA A 77 14.58 16.24 -22.17
N GLY A 78 14.24 14.95 -22.17
CA GLY A 78 13.33 14.35 -21.19
C GLY A 78 14.08 13.60 -20.10
N HIS A 79 13.90 14.02 -18.85
CA HIS A 79 14.25 13.18 -17.71
C HIS A 79 13.13 12.18 -17.43
N GLY A 80 13.47 10.92 -17.16
CA GLY A 80 12.50 9.95 -16.67
C GLY A 80 12.10 10.28 -15.24
N GLY A 81 10.80 10.29 -14.94
CA GLY A 81 10.30 10.45 -13.58
C GLY A 81 10.60 9.22 -12.73
N SER A 82 10.72 9.39 -11.41
CA SER A 82 10.97 8.27 -10.50
C SER A 82 9.73 7.40 -10.29
N GLY A 83 9.91 6.13 -9.95
CA GLY A 83 8.81 5.28 -9.52
C GLY A 83 8.43 5.55 -8.08
N GLY A 84 7.16 5.37 -7.75
CA GLY A 84 6.66 5.48 -6.39
C GLY A 84 7.05 4.28 -5.53
N ASN A 85 7.10 4.50 -4.23
CA ASN A 85 7.32 3.44 -3.24
C ASN A 85 6.03 2.65 -3.00
N GLY A 86 6.16 1.37 -2.65
CA GLY A 86 5.04 0.62 -2.11
C GLY A 86 4.70 1.05 -0.69
N GLY A 87 3.46 0.80 -0.26
CA GLY A 87 3.02 1.07 1.11
C GLY A 87 3.48 -0.01 2.09
N SER A 88 3.24 0.22 3.39
CA SER A 88 3.42 -0.80 4.43
C SER A 88 2.14 -1.61 4.64
N GLY A 89 2.26 -2.91 4.88
CA GLY A 89 1.11 -3.72 5.24
C GLY A 89 0.55 -3.37 6.63
N GLY A 90 -0.72 -3.68 6.86
CA GLY A 90 -1.40 -3.44 8.11
C GLY A 90 -1.04 -4.47 9.17
N SER A 91 -1.23 -4.13 10.44
CA SER A 91 -0.98 -5.04 11.57
C SER A 91 -2.11 -6.07 11.70
N GLY A 92 -1.77 -7.29 12.08
CA GLY A 92 -2.75 -8.31 12.44
C GLY A 92 -3.39 -8.02 13.80
N GLY A 93 -4.62 -8.51 13.98
CA GLY A 93 -5.40 -8.33 15.18
C GLY A 93 -4.82 -9.14 16.33
N SER A 94 -4.89 -8.58 17.54
CA SER A 94 -4.52 -9.32 18.74
C SER A 94 -5.68 -10.25 19.15
N GLY A 95 -5.38 -11.51 19.44
CA GLY A 95 -6.30 -12.41 20.14
C GLY A 95 -6.12 -12.23 21.63
N THR A 96 -7.14 -11.75 22.34
CA THR A 96 -7.10 -11.65 23.81
C THR A 96 -7.88 -12.81 24.44
N THR A 97 -7.47 -13.26 25.63
CA THR A 97 -8.06 -14.42 26.34
C THR A 97 -7.91 -15.75 25.57
N GLY A 98 -6.66 -16.17 25.31
CA GLY A 98 -6.33 -17.50 24.79
C GLY A 98 -6.33 -17.67 23.26
N GLY A 99 -6.82 -16.68 22.51
CA GLY A 99 -6.70 -16.66 21.05
C GLY A 99 -5.32 -16.21 20.58
N ALA A 100 -4.77 -16.84 19.53
CA ALA A 100 -3.51 -16.39 18.92
C ALA A 100 -3.68 -15.03 18.21
N GLY A 101 -2.62 -14.22 18.21
CA GLY A 101 -2.55 -13.06 17.32
C GLY A 101 -2.44 -13.49 15.85
N ALA A 102 -2.86 -12.62 14.94
CA ALA A 102 -2.71 -12.84 13.51
C ALA A 102 -1.50 -12.09 12.93
N ALA A 103 -1.04 -12.58 11.78
CA ALA A 103 0.02 -11.92 11.01
C ALA A 103 -0.43 -10.55 10.49
N GLY A 104 0.54 -9.65 10.34
CA GLY A 104 0.34 -8.44 9.54
C GLY A 104 0.16 -8.76 8.06
N GLY A 105 -0.39 -7.79 7.33
CA GLY A 105 -0.40 -7.79 5.88
C GLY A 105 0.99 -7.52 5.32
N ASN A 106 1.18 -7.93 4.07
CA ASN A 106 2.44 -7.72 3.36
C ASN A 106 2.61 -6.26 2.94
N GLY A 107 3.87 -5.79 2.91
CA GLY A 107 4.25 -4.53 2.30
C GLY A 107 4.06 -4.55 0.77
N GLY A 108 3.85 -3.38 0.20
CA GLY A 108 3.74 -3.18 -1.24
C GLY A 108 5.12 -3.06 -1.89
N ALA A 109 5.22 -3.49 -3.15
CA ALA A 109 6.43 -3.33 -3.93
C ALA A 109 6.59 -1.88 -4.41
N GLY A 110 7.83 -1.40 -4.46
CA GLY A 110 8.18 -0.18 -5.17
C GLY A 110 8.08 -0.37 -6.69
N ALA A 111 7.99 0.73 -7.41
CA ALA A 111 7.86 0.76 -8.87
C ALA A 111 9.10 1.33 -9.56
N GLY A 112 9.26 0.99 -10.84
CA GLY A 112 10.38 1.46 -11.66
C GLY A 112 10.23 2.93 -12.09
N GLY A 113 11.36 3.62 -12.27
CA GLY A 113 11.39 4.93 -12.90
C GLY A 113 11.20 4.87 -14.42
N GLY A 114 10.86 6.02 -15.00
CA GLY A 114 10.79 6.23 -16.44
C GLY A 114 12.18 6.24 -17.08
N SER A 115 12.22 6.00 -18.39
CA SER A 115 13.47 5.87 -19.15
C SER A 115 14.14 7.23 -19.36
N LEU A 116 15.40 7.36 -18.94
CA LEU A 116 16.27 8.50 -19.24
C LEU A 116 17.14 8.17 -20.46
N SER A 117 17.11 9.02 -21.50
CA SER A 117 18.12 8.98 -22.57
C SER A 117 19.16 10.04 -22.29
N THR A 118 20.40 9.64 -22.01
CA THR A 118 21.57 10.53 -21.91
C THR A 118 22.19 10.74 -23.28
#